data_AF-A0A1Q3QXB7-F1
#
_entry.id   AF-A0A1Q3QXB7-F1
#
_cell.length_a   1.000
_cell.length_b   1.000
_cell.length_c   1.000
_cell.angle_alpha   90.00
_cell.angle_beta   90.00
_cell.angle_gamma   90.00
#
_symmetry.space_group_name_H-M   'P 1'
#
loop_
_entity.id
_entity.type
_entity.pdbx_description
1 polymer ?
#
loop_
_entity_poly.entity_id
_entity_poly.type
_entity_poly.pdbx_seq_one_letter_code
_entity_poly.pdbx_strand_id
1 'polypeptide(L)'
;MPKPRPKTGERRETRQPLKIDRLPPSVHDSILFLRNVRGKTWQEIEALSAEPVKLEDGSKGDGFIDWPALDFKVLELFPDMRLPHTSLHRWYDLRVAQVQRQVLDSSIQARKIAEAFVRGGVEGDKEGVINAARDQLMSVLSEDGTVKGRMNAAKGLIVLAEIMQSARANDIKERKVQADERKLKLLEAREARAIRKLAEETERLTKKAARREITVEDINRIRERTFGLPPVAKGA
;
A
#
# COMPACT_ATOMS: atom_id res chain seq x y z
N MET A 1 1.37 44.90 -21.70
CA MET A 1 1.20 45.33 -20.29
C MET A 1 1.85 44.31 -19.39
N PRO A 2 2.62 44.69 -18.35
CA PRO A 2 3.20 43.74 -17.42
C PRO A 2 2.08 43.00 -16.66
N LYS A 3 2.15 41.67 -16.60
CA LYS A 3 1.18 40.84 -15.86
C LYS A 3 1.10 41.30 -14.40
N PRO A 4 -0.10 41.41 -13.81
CA PRO A 4 -0.26 41.80 -12.42
C PRO A 4 0.47 40.82 -11.50
N ARG A 5 1.13 41.34 -10.47
CA ARG A 5 1.84 40.50 -9.50
C ARG A 5 0.82 39.60 -8.79
N PRO A 6 1.07 38.28 -8.70
CA PRO A 6 0.16 37.36 -8.02
C PRO A 6 -0.01 37.75 -6.55
N LYS A 7 -1.25 37.70 -6.07
CA LYS A 7 -1.59 38.06 -4.68
C LYS A 7 -1.01 37.02 -3.70
N THR A 8 -0.85 37.43 -2.45
CA THR A 8 -0.37 36.54 -1.38
C THR A 8 -1.29 35.32 -1.26
N GLY A 9 -0.76 34.12 -1.53
CA GLY A 9 -1.51 32.86 -1.52
C GLY A 9 -1.85 32.27 -2.90
N GLU A 10 -1.70 33.03 -3.99
CA GLU A 10 -1.93 32.55 -5.36
C GLU A 10 -0.70 31.79 -5.91
N ARG A 11 -0.96 30.73 -6.68
CA ARG A 11 0.09 29.91 -7.32
C ARG A 11 0.78 30.74 -8.40
N ARG A 12 2.08 31.01 -8.23
CA ARG A 12 2.88 31.73 -9.22
C ARG A 12 3.17 30.83 -10.43
N GLU A 13 2.92 31.34 -11.65
CA GLU A 13 3.26 30.65 -12.92
C GLU A 13 4.78 30.41 -13.06
N THR A 14 5.59 31.37 -12.62
CA THR A 14 7.05 31.28 -12.61
C THR A 14 7.57 31.35 -11.18
N ARG A 15 8.26 30.28 -10.74
CA ARG A 15 8.93 30.22 -9.44
C ARG A 15 10.13 31.16 -9.47
N GLN A 16 9.93 32.42 -9.06
CA GLN A 16 11.05 33.32 -8.84
C GLN A 16 11.89 32.76 -7.69
N PRO A 17 13.18 32.45 -7.90
CA PRO A 17 14.04 31.97 -6.84
C PRO A 17 14.19 33.08 -5.80
N LEU A 18 13.96 32.72 -4.53
CA LEU A 18 14.28 33.60 -3.41
C LEU A 18 15.80 33.62 -3.19
N LYS A 19 16.29 34.66 -2.52
CA LYS A 19 17.72 34.74 -2.14
C LYS A 19 18.18 33.50 -1.37
N ILE A 20 17.33 33.00 -0.45
CA ILE A 20 17.62 31.81 0.35
C ILE A 20 17.78 30.55 -0.52
N ASP A 21 17.11 30.46 -1.67
CA ASP A 21 17.26 29.33 -2.60
C ASP A 21 18.66 29.24 -3.24
N ARG A 22 19.48 30.29 -3.12
CA ARG A 22 20.87 30.31 -3.59
C ARG A 22 21.87 29.76 -2.57
N LEU A 23 21.44 29.54 -1.34
CA LEU A 23 22.28 28.94 -0.30
C LEU A 23 22.40 27.42 -0.50
N PRO A 24 23.47 26.80 0.04
CA PRO A 24 23.63 25.36 -0.02
C PRO A 24 22.44 24.60 0.59
N PRO A 25 22.09 23.40 0.07
CA PRO A 25 21.01 22.59 0.62
C PRO A 25 21.15 22.27 2.11
N SER A 26 22.39 22.12 2.60
CA SER A 26 22.68 21.90 4.03
C SER A 26 22.15 23.02 4.94
N VAL A 27 22.12 24.25 4.43
CA VAL A 27 21.55 25.41 5.15
C VAL A 27 20.03 25.31 5.19
N HIS A 28 19.40 24.87 4.10
CA HIS A 28 17.95 24.67 4.05
C HIS A 28 17.50 23.61 5.05
N ASP A 29 18.21 22.48 5.08
CA ASP A 29 17.95 21.39 6.04
C ASP A 29 18.11 21.85 7.49
N SER A 30 19.13 22.67 7.75
CA SER A 30 19.36 23.26 9.07
C SER A 30 18.22 24.20 9.49
N ILE A 31 17.72 25.05 8.59
CA ILE A 31 16.55 25.91 8.85
C ILE A 31 15.32 25.07 9.19
N LEU A 32 15.06 24.01 8.40
CA LEU A 32 13.93 23.11 8.63
C LEU A 32 14.06 22.36 9.96
N PHE A 33 15.25 21.89 10.31
CA PHE A 33 15.52 21.21 11.57
C PHE A 33 15.33 22.16 12.77
N LEU A 34 15.88 23.38 12.70
CA LEU A 34 15.72 24.38 13.75
C LEU A 34 14.24 24.76 13.96
N ARG A 35 13.48 24.89 12.87
CA ARG A 35 12.06 25.27 12.93
C ARG A 35 11.15 24.14 13.40
N ASN A 36 11.29 22.95 12.79
CA ASN A 36 10.33 21.85 12.95
C ASN A 36 10.67 20.92 14.10
N VAL A 37 11.97 20.71 14.38
CA VAL A 37 12.42 19.77 15.41
C VAL A 37 12.77 20.50 16.70
N ARG A 38 13.52 21.60 16.60
CA ARG A 38 13.92 22.39 17.79
C ARG A 38 12.91 23.47 18.18
N GLY A 39 11.87 23.70 17.38
CA GLY A 39 10.79 24.63 17.69
C GLY A 39 11.19 26.11 17.75
N LYS A 40 12.36 26.48 17.18
CA LYS A 40 12.88 27.85 17.29
C LYS A 40 12.01 28.86 16.54
N THR A 41 11.98 30.08 17.07
CA THR A 41 11.30 31.21 16.41
C THR A 41 12.12 31.73 15.22
N TRP A 42 11.48 32.44 14.30
CA TRP A 42 12.21 33.01 13.16
C TRP A 42 13.27 34.01 13.57
N GLN A 43 13.04 34.74 14.67
CA GLN A 43 14.00 35.69 15.24
C GLN A 43 15.22 34.97 15.81
N GLU A 44 15.03 33.83 16.47
CA GLU A 44 16.12 32.99 16.97
C GLU A 44 16.93 32.35 15.83
N ILE A 45 16.26 31.85 14.79
CA ILE A 45 16.95 31.28 13.62
C ILE A 45 17.75 32.36 12.90
N GLU A 46 17.17 33.56 12.79
CA GLU A 46 17.86 34.72 12.24
C GLU A 46 19.08 35.10 13.09
N ALA A 47 19.01 35.06 14.42
CA ALA A 47 20.17 35.31 15.29
C ALA A 47 21.27 34.25 15.09
N LEU A 48 20.90 32.97 15.12
CA LEU A 48 21.82 31.84 14.88
C LEU A 48 22.43 31.87 13.46
N SER A 49 21.73 32.48 12.49
CA SER A 49 22.26 32.59 11.14
C SER A 49 23.43 33.59 11.04
N ALA A 50 23.51 34.56 11.96
CA ALA A 50 24.59 35.53 12.00
C ALA A 50 25.80 35.04 12.81
N GLU A 51 25.62 34.01 13.63
CA GLU A 51 26.69 33.44 14.45
C GLU A 51 27.64 32.58 13.61
N PRO A 52 28.94 32.57 13.93
CA PRO A 52 29.90 31.76 13.20
C PRO A 52 29.73 30.27 13.52
N VAL A 53 29.92 29.42 12.50
CA VAL A 53 29.90 27.95 12.65
C VAL A 53 31.11 27.44 13.45
N LYS A 54 32.21 28.19 13.42
CA LYS A 54 33.44 27.90 14.15
C LYS A 54 33.87 29.16 14.89
N LEU A 55 34.10 29.05 16.20
CA LEU A 55 34.71 30.13 16.96
C LEU A 55 36.21 30.24 16.65
N GLU A 56 36.83 31.36 17.02
CA GLU A 56 38.27 31.62 16.85
C GLU A 56 39.14 30.55 17.54
N ASP A 57 38.62 29.92 18.60
CA ASP A 57 39.27 28.83 19.34
C ASP A 57 39.16 27.45 18.64
N GLY A 58 38.56 27.37 17.45
CA GLY A 58 38.34 26.12 16.72
C GLY A 58 37.21 25.23 17.26
N SER A 59 36.50 25.69 18.30
CA SER A 59 35.29 25.04 18.82
C SER A 59 34.09 25.28 17.90
N LYS A 60 33.12 24.35 17.92
CA LYS A 60 31.91 24.46 17.09
C LYS A 60 31.00 25.53 17.68
N GLY A 61 30.71 26.57 16.90
CA GLY A 61 29.75 27.61 17.27
C GLY A 61 28.31 27.16 17.09
N ASP A 62 27.40 27.96 17.63
CA ASP A 62 25.96 27.75 17.53
C ASP A 62 25.39 28.15 16.14
N GLY A 63 26.22 28.81 15.33
CA GLY A 63 25.94 29.14 13.94
C GLY A 63 25.85 27.92 13.03
N PHE A 64 25.03 28.05 11.98
CA PHE A 64 24.82 26.98 10.99
C PHE A 64 25.16 27.39 9.55
N ILE A 65 25.57 28.64 9.31
CA ILE A 65 25.98 29.14 8.00
C ILE A 65 27.44 29.57 8.06
N ASP A 66 28.29 28.91 7.28
CA ASP A 66 29.69 29.29 7.16
C ASP A 66 29.82 30.37 6.07
N TRP A 67 29.52 31.63 6.42
CA TRP A 67 29.53 32.75 5.48
C TRP A 67 30.86 32.90 4.72
N PRO A 68 32.04 32.82 5.36
CA PRO A 68 33.33 32.91 4.67
C PRO A 68 33.55 31.82 3.61
N ALA A 69 32.89 30.66 3.74
CA ALA A 69 33.03 29.54 2.81
C ALA A 69 32.08 29.62 1.60
N LEU A 70 31.18 30.61 1.54
CA LEU A 70 30.22 30.78 0.45
C LEU A 70 30.83 31.51 -0.75
N ASP A 71 30.30 31.24 -1.95
CA ASP A 71 30.67 31.96 -3.18
C ASP A 71 30.34 33.45 -3.07
N PHE A 72 31.21 34.30 -3.60
CA PHE A 72 31.09 35.75 -3.59
C PHE A 72 29.75 36.23 -4.16
N LYS A 73 29.27 35.59 -5.23
CA LYS A 73 27.96 35.89 -5.84
C LYS A 73 26.78 35.66 -4.89
N VAL A 74 26.92 34.75 -3.93
CA VAL A 74 25.89 34.48 -2.93
C VAL A 74 26.02 35.49 -1.78
N LEU A 75 27.24 35.84 -1.39
CA LEU A 75 27.51 36.86 -0.37
C LEU A 75 26.96 38.24 -0.76
N GLU A 76 27.03 38.64 -2.03
CA GLU A 76 26.40 39.88 -2.52
C GLU A 76 24.88 39.95 -2.24
N LEU A 77 24.20 38.81 -2.15
CA LEU A 77 22.77 38.75 -1.88
C LEU A 77 22.45 39.01 -0.40
N PHE A 78 23.43 38.80 0.49
CA PHE A 78 23.33 38.84 1.95
C PHE A 78 24.43 39.73 2.55
N PRO A 79 24.37 41.06 2.36
CA PRO A 79 25.41 41.99 2.82
C PRO A 79 25.59 41.98 4.34
N ASP A 80 24.51 41.71 5.09
CA ASP A 80 24.53 41.70 6.55
C ASP A 80 24.99 40.34 7.13
N MET A 81 25.40 39.38 6.28
CA MET A 81 25.78 38.01 6.68
C MET A 81 24.77 37.37 7.65
N ARG A 82 23.48 37.58 7.35
CA ARG A 82 22.36 37.16 8.18
C ARG A 82 21.18 36.81 7.29
N LEU A 83 20.32 35.92 7.78
CA LEU A 83 19.04 35.61 7.17
C LEU A 83 17.91 36.40 7.82
N PRO A 84 17.35 37.43 7.16
CA PRO A 84 16.26 38.20 7.74
C PRO A 84 15.03 37.32 8.04
N HIS A 85 14.42 37.44 9.21
CA HIS A 85 13.26 36.61 9.60
C HIS A 85 12.09 36.71 8.59
N THR A 86 11.88 37.88 7.98
CA THR A 86 10.85 38.08 6.94
C THR A 86 11.11 37.23 5.70
N SER A 87 12.37 37.08 5.31
CA SER A 87 12.80 36.26 4.18
C SER A 87 12.72 34.77 4.52
N LEU A 88 13.11 34.38 5.74
CA LEU A 88 12.97 33.02 6.27
C LEU A 88 11.51 32.56 6.28
N HIS A 89 10.63 33.39 6.85
CA HIS A 89 9.20 33.10 6.92
C HIS A 89 8.60 32.92 5.53
N ARG A 90 8.87 33.87 4.62
CA ARG A 90 8.38 33.80 3.24
C ARG A 90 8.92 32.59 2.47
N TRP A 91 10.18 32.22 2.70
CA TRP A 91 10.78 31.04 2.09
C TRP A 91 10.13 29.76 2.61
N TYR A 92 9.95 29.65 3.93
CA TYR A 92 9.30 28.52 4.56
C TYR A 92 7.85 28.35 4.09
N ASP A 93 7.07 29.43 4.05
CA ASP A 93 5.69 29.39 3.56
C ASP A 93 5.62 28.95 2.09
N LEU A 94 6.50 29.49 1.25
CA LEU A 94 6.51 29.15 -0.17
C LEU A 94 7.03 27.73 -0.45
N ARG A 95 7.95 27.20 0.36
CA ARG A 95 8.55 25.89 0.11
C ARG A 95 7.83 24.78 0.86
N VAL A 96 7.55 24.97 2.15
CA VAL A 96 6.95 23.94 3.01
C VAL A 96 5.43 23.89 2.86
N ALA A 97 4.73 25.02 2.92
CA ALA A 97 3.27 25.00 2.81
C ALA A 97 2.79 24.65 1.39
N GLN A 98 3.58 24.96 0.35
CA GLN A 98 3.26 24.52 -1.01
C GLN A 98 3.52 23.03 -1.23
N VAL A 99 4.59 22.46 -0.65
CA VAL A 99 4.84 21.02 -0.70
C VAL A 99 3.74 20.28 0.06
N GLN A 100 3.36 20.75 1.25
CA GLN A 100 2.24 20.16 2.01
C GLN A 100 0.92 20.23 1.24
N ARG A 101 0.60 21.36 0.59
CA ARG A 101 -0.57 21.46 -0.29
C ARG A 101 -0.49 20.50 -1.48
N GLN A 102 0.66 20.36 -2.12
CA GLN A 102 0.84 19.39 -3.23
C GLN A 102 0.66 17.94 -2.77
N VAL A 103 1.14 17.59 -1.58
CA VAL A 103 0.96 16.26 -0.98
C VAL A 103 -0.52 16.03 -0.64
N LEU A 104 -1.21 17.03 -0.08
CA LEU A 104 -2.65 16.95 0.21
C LEU A 104 -3.49 16.84 -1.07
N ASP A 105 -3.21 17.64 -2.10
CA ASP A 105 -3.91 17.60 -3.38
C ASP A 105 -3.68 16.26 -4.09
N SER A 106 -2.45 15.75 -4.08
CA SER A 106 -2.11 14.41 -4.58
C SER A 106 -2.85 13.32 -3.81
N SER A 107 -2.94 13.42 -2.48
CA SER A 107 -3.69 12.47 -1.64
C SER A 107 -5.20 12.48 -1.95
N ILE A 108 -5.79 13.65 -2.19
CA ILE A 108 -7.20 13.81 -2.55
C ILE A 108 -7.47 13.23 -3.94
N GLN A 109 -6.61 13.52 -4.93
CA GLN A 109 -6.72 12.91 -6.26
C GLN A 109 -6.60 11.38 -6.20
N ALA A 110 -5.66 10.88 -5.39
CA ALA A 110 -5.47 9.45 -5.18
C ALA A 110 -6.73 8.81 -4.56
N ARG A 111 -7.41 9.48 -3.62
CA ARG A 111 -8.68 9.02 -3.04
C ARG A 111 -9.79 8.94 -4.09
N LYS A 112 -9.94 9.97 -4.92
CA LYS A 112 -10.95 9.98 -6.00
C LYS A 112 -10.73 8.86 -7.01
N ILE A 113 -9.48 8.56 -7.34
CA ILE A 113 -9.13 7.45 -8.23
C ILE A 113 -9.49 6.11 -7.57
N ALA A 114 -9.16 5.93 -6.28
CA ALA A 114 -9.54 4.73 -5.52
C ALA A 114 -11.07 4.53 -5.48
N GLU A 115 -11.82 5.60 -5.21
CA GLU A 115 -13.29 5.57 -5.24
C GLU A 115 -13.83 5.21 -6.63
N ALA A 116 -13.21 5.70 -7.70
CA ALA A 116 -13.58 5.34 -9.07
C ALA A 116 -13.30 3.86 -9.38
N PHE A 117 -12.21 3.29 -8.86
CA PHE A 117 -11.91 1.86 -8.99
C PHE A 117 -12.90 0.98 -8.23
N VAL A 118 -13.30 1.38 -7.02
CA VAL A 118 -14.34 0.67 -6.24
C VAL A 118 -15.69 0.72 -6.96
N ARG A 119 -16.06 1.88 -7.52
CA ARG A 119 -17.30 2.02 -8.32
C ARG A 119 -17.25 1.26 -9.65
N GLY A 120 -16.06 1.05 -10.20
CA GLY A 120 -15.84 0.34 -11.48
C GLY A 120 -16.03 -1.17 -11.43
N GLY A 121 -16.50 -1.74 -10.31
CA GLY A 121 -16.84 -3.16 -10.23
C GLY A 121 -15.66 -4.09 -9.99
N VAL A 122 -14.62 -3.62 -9.29
CA VAL A 122 -13.65 -4.53 -8.65
C VAL A 122 -14.32 -5.11 -7.40
N GLU A 123 -15.31 -5.96 -7.61
CA GLU A 123 -15.92 -6.76 -6.55
C GLU A 123 -14.90 -7.81 -6.09
N GLY A 124 -14.39 -7.64 -4.86
CA GLY A 124 -13.48 -8.59 -4.23
C GLY A 124 -12.41 -7.90 -3.39
N ASP A 125 -12.80 -7.45 -2.19
CA ASP A 125 -12.06 -7.47 -0.92
C ASP A 125 -10.52 -7.43 -0.91
N LYS A 126 -9.89 -6.62 -1.76
CA LYS A 126 -8.46 -6.33 -1.69
C LYS A 126 -8.22 -4.83 -1.75
N GLU A 127 -8.81 -4.12 -0.80
CA GLU A 127 -8.56 -2.69 -0.53
C GLU A 127 -7.05 -2.41 -0.47
N GLY A 128 -6.25 -3.34 0.06
CA GLY A 128 -4.79 -3.28 0.06
C GLY A 128 -4.13 -3.37 -1.33
N VAL A 129 -4.67 -4.16 -2.26
CA VAL A 129 -4.16 -4.26 -3.64
C VAL A 129 -4.54 -3.02 -4.44
N ILE A 130 -5.75 -2.52 -4.26
CA ILE A 130 -6.21 -1.27 -4.87
C ILE A 130 -5.38 -0.09 -4.35
N ASN A 131 -5.10 -0.04 -3.04
CA ASN A 131 -4.25 0.99 -2.43
C ASN A 131 -2.78 0.89 -2.86
N ALA A 132 -2.19 -0.32 -2.89
CA ALA A 132 -0.81 -0.51 -3.36
C ALA A 132 -0.65 -0.15 -4.84
N ALA A 133 -1.59 -0.57 -5.68
CA ALA A 133 -1.53 -0.26 -7.10
C ALA A 133 -1.82 1.22 -7.39
N ARG A 134 -2.68 1.85 -6.59
CA ARG A 134 -2.89 3.30 -6.55
C ARG A 134 -1.61 4.06 -6.19
N ASP A 135 -0.91 3.67 -5.13
CA ASP A 135 0.32 4.35 -4.69
C ASP A 135 1.42 4.26 -5.77
N GLN A 136 1.52 3.10 -6.43
CA GLN A 136 2.41 2.90 -7.57
C GLN A 136 2.04 3.79 -8.77
N LEU A 137 0.74 3.90 -9.09
CA LEU A 137 0.23 4.74 -10.17
C LEU A 137 0.46 6.23 -9.89
N MET A 138 0.30 6.67 -8.65
CA MET A 138 0.53 8.06 -8.25
C MET A 138 2.02 8.41 -8.23
N SER A 139 2.88 7.50 -7.78
CA SER A 139 4.33 7.65 -7.91
C SER A 139 4.72 7.87 -9.39
N VAL A 140 4.14 7.08 -10.28
CA VAL A 140 4.39 7.13 -11.72
C VAL A 140 3.79 8.37 -12.42
N LEU A 141 2.59 8.81 -12.02
CA LEU A 141 1.92 9.99 -12.58
C LEU A 141 2.49 11.31 -12.08
N SER A 142 3.18 11.30 -10.93
CA SER A 142 3.88 12.48 -10.40
C SER A 142 5.11 12.88 -11.22
N GLU A 143 5.63 11.98 -12.07
CA GLU A 143 6.65 12.32 -13.06
C GLU A 143 6.00 13.04 -14.24
N ASP A 144 6.10 14.38 -14.23
CA ASP A 144 5.75 15.38 -15.26
C ASP A 144 5.05 14.91 -16.55
N GLY A 145 4.06 15.71 -17.00
CA GLY A 145 3.25 15.54 -18.23
C GLY A 145 4.00 15.47 -19.58
N THR A 146 5.30 15.25 -19.55
CA THR A 146 6.15 14.79 -20.64
C THR A 146 5.67 13.47 -21.25
N VAL A 147 6.13 13.18 -22.48
CA VAL A 147 5.91 11.89 -23.16
C VAL A 147 6.41 10.71 -22.32
N LYS A 148 7.51 10.89 -21.57
CA LYS A 148 8.09 9.88 -20.70
C LYS A 148 7.19 9.58 -19.49
N GLY A 149 6.60 10.61 -18.86
CA GLY A 149 5.61 10.44 -17.79
C GLY A 149 4.35 9.71 -18.26
N ARG A 150 3.85 10.04 -19.46
CA ARG A 150 2.72 9.31 -20.08
C ARG A 150 3.03 7.85 -20.37
N MET A 151 4.25 7.55 -20.83
CA MET A 151 4.69 6.18 -21.09
C MET A 151 4.87 5.38 -19.79
N ASN A 152 5.38 6.01 -18.74
CA ASN A 152 5.47 5.39 -17.42
C ASN A 152 4.05 5.14 -16.86
N ALA A 153 3.13 6.08 -17.01
CA ALA A 153 1.72 5.90 -16.61
C ALA A 153 1.05 4.74 -17.36
N ALA A 154 1.30 4.59 -18.66
CA ALA A 154 0.82 3.45 -19.43
C ALA A 154 1.39 2.12 -18.93
N LYS A 155 2.68 2.06 -18.58
CA LYS A 155 3.29 0.88 -17.95
C LYS A 155 2.66 0.58 -16.59
N GLY A 156 2.40 1.59 -15.77
CA GLY A 156 1.71 1.43 -14.49
C GLY A 156 0.30 0.85 -14.64
N LEU A 157 -0.44 1.28 -15.66
CA LEU A 157 -1.77 0.73 -15.99
C LEU A 157 -1.71 -0.72 -16.48
N ILE A 158 -0.67 -1.11 -17.22
CA ILE A 158 -0.47 -2.49 -17.67
C ILE A 158 -0.19 -3.40 -16.46
N VAL A 159 0.73 -3.00 -15.58
CA VAL A 159 1.04 -3.76 -14.36
C VAL A 159 -0.19 -3.89 -13.46
N LEU A 160 -1.00 -2.83 -13.35
CA LEU A 160 -2.29 -2.89 -12.65
C LEU A 160 -3.22 -3.94 -13.28
N ALA A 161 -3.33 -3.98 -14.61
CA ALA A 161 -4.16 -4.95 -15.30
C ALA A 161 -3.70 -6.39 -15.05
N GLU A 162 -2.39 -6.64 -15.03
CA GLU A 162 -1.81 -7.95 -14.71
C GLU A 162 -2.12 -8.38 -13.27
N ILE A 163 -1.96 -7.46 -12.31
CA ILE A 163 -2.29 -7.71 -10.91
C ILE A 163 -3.79 -8.02 -10.75
N MET A 164 -4.66 -7.26 -11.42
CA MET A 164 -6.11 -7.51 -11.38
C MET A 164 -6.48 -8.86 -12.02
N GLN A 165 -5.84 -9.24 -13.13
CA GLN A 165 -6.06 -10.54 -13.76
C GLN A 165 -5.61 -11.69 -12.86
N SER A 166 -4.44 -11.58 -12.23
CA SER A 166 -3.94 -12.59 -11.30
C SER A 166 -4.84 -12.72 -10.05
N ALA A 167 -5.34 -11.60 -9.52
CA ALA A 167 -6.30 -11.59 -8.41
C ALA A 167 -7.60 -12.33 -8.79
N ARG A 168 -8.19 -12.03 -9.95
CA ARG A 168 -9.38 -12.73 -10.45
C ARG A 168 -9.15 -14.23 -10.66
N ALA A 169 -7.98 -14.60 -11.19
CA ALA A 169 -7.61 -16.01 -11.38
C ALA A 169 -7.50 -16.75 -10.04
N ASN A 170 -6.97 -16.10 -9.00
CA ASN A 170 -6.88 -16.66 -7.66
C ASN A 170 -8.26 -16.80 -6.99
N ASP A 171 -9.14 -15.80 -7.10
CA ASP A 171 -10.50 -15.89 -6.58
C ASP A 171 -11.29 -17.05 -7.23
N ILE A 172 -11.12 -17.28 -8.54
CA ILE A 172 -11.72 -18.42 -9.23
C ILE A 172 -11.16 -19.74 -8.69
N LYS A 173 -9.85 -19.82 -8.43
CA LYS A 173 -9.23 -21.01 -7.83
C LYS A 173 -9.77 -21.26 -6.42
N GLU A 174 -9.87 -20.23 -5.59
CA GLU A 174 -10.44 -20.35 -4.24
C GLU A 174 -11.89 -20.85 -4.27
N ARG A 175 -12.73 -20.32 -5.16
CA ARG A 175 -14.11 -20.81 -5.34
C ARG A 175 -14.15 -22.28 -5.78
N LYS A 176 -13.23 -22.70 -6.66
CA LYS A 176 -13.10 -24.11 -7.04
C LYS A 176 -12.69 -24.99 -5.86
N VAL A 177 -11.69 -24.57 -5.08
CA VAL A 177 -11.24 -25.28 -3.87
C VAL A 177 -12.39 -25.43 -2.89
N GLN A 178 -13.16 -24.37 -2.61
CA GLN A 178 -14.33 -24.46 -1.75
C GLN A 178 -15.41 -25.40 -2.28
N ALA A 179 -15.63 -25.43 -3.59
CA ALA A 179 -16.58 -26.36 -4.21
C ALA A 179 -16.10 -27.83 -4.08
N ASP A 180 -14.81 -28.07 -4.25
CA ASP A 180 -14.21 -29.40 -4.13
C ASP A 180 -14.16 -29.87 -2.67
N GLU A 181 -13.87 -28.99 -1.71
CA GLU A 181 -13.99 -29.27 -0.27
C GLU A 181 -15.43 -29.66 0.11
N ARG A 182 -16.44 -28.99 -0.45
CA ARG A 182 -17.85 -29.36 -0.23
C ARG A 182 -18.17 -30.75 -0.79
N LYS A 183 -17.64 -31.09 -1.97
CA LYS A 183 -17.82 -32.43 -2.56
C LYS A 183 -17.13 -33.50 -1.73
N LEU A 184 -15.90 -33.26 -1.27
CA LEU A 184 -15.17 -34.18 -0.41
C LEU A 184 -15.93 -34.46 0.88
N LYS A 185 -16.43 -33.43 1.57
CA LYS A 185 -17.25 -33.59 2.77
C LYS A 185 -18.51 -34.43 2.53
N LEU A 186 -19.15 -34.29 1.37
CA LEU A 186 -20.31 -35.10 1.00
C LEU A 186 -19.94 -36.58 0.74
N LEU A 187 -18.77 -36.83 0.13
CA LEU A 187 -18.26 -38.18 -0.08
C LEU A 187 -17.89 -38.85 1.24
N GLU A 188 -17.14 -38.16 2.10
CA GLU A 188 -16.79 -38.64 3.44
C GLU A 188 -18.04 -38.96 4.27
N ALA A 189 -19.06 -38.10 4.23
CA ALA A 189 -20.33 -38.35 4.92
C ALA A 189 -21.07 -39.58 4.34
N ARG A 190 -20.95 -39.83 3.04
CA ARG A 190 -21.54 -41.02 2.39
C ARG A 190 -20.79 -42.29 2.79
N GLU A 191 -19.46 -42.26 2.81
CA GLU A 191 -18.62 -43.38 3.24
C GLU A 191 -18.82 -43.70 4.72
N ALA A 192 -18.87 -42.69 5.59
CA ALA A 192 -19.14 -42.87 7.01
C ALA A 192 -20.50 -43.55 7.25
N ARG A 193 -21.53 -43.22 6.46
CA ARG A 193 -22.84 -43.91 6.51
C ARG A 193 -22.75 -45.35 6.02
N ALA A 194 -21.97 -45.62 4.97
CA ALA A 194 -21.76 -46.97 4.46
C ALA A 194 -21.03 -47.86 5.48
N ILE A 195 -19.96 -47.34 6.10
CA ILE A 195 -19.20 -48.03 7.15
C ILE A 195 -20.09 -48.32 8.37
N ARG A 196 -20.92 -47.37 8.81
CA ARG A 196 -21.87 -47.60 9.91
C ARG A 196 -22.87 -48.71 9.59
N LYS A 197 -23.46 -48.71 8.38
CA LYS A 197 -24.37 -49.78 7.94
C LYS A 197 -23.67 -51.14 7.91
N LEU A 198 -22.45 -51.19 7.37
CA LEU A 198 -21.62 -52.40 7.38
C LEU A 198 -21.34 -52.89 8.80
N ALA A 199 -20.98 -51.99 9.73
CA ALA A 199 -20.72 -52.32 11.12
C ALA A 199 -21.97 -52.86 11.85
N GLU A 200 -23.14 -52.24 11.66
CA GLU A 200 -24.40 -52.71 12.24
C GLU A 200 -24.81 -54.08 11.71
N GLU A 201 -24.61 -54.34 10.41
CA GLU A 201 -24.92 -55.63 9.80
C GLU A 201 -23.92 -56.71 10.20
N THR A 202 -22.62 -56.40 10.31
CA THR A 202 -21.63 -57.36 10.81
C THR A 202 -21.86 -57.68 12.28
N GLU A 203 -22.23 -56.72 13.12
CA GLU A 203 -22.55 -56.97 14.54
C GLU A 203 -23.83 -57.82 14.72
N ARG A 204 -24.84 -57.64 13.86
CA ARG A 204 -26.02 -58.51 13.83
C ARG A 204 -25.67 -59.94 13.42
N LEU A 205 -24.78 -60.08 12.44
CA LEU A 205 -24.32 -61.39 11.98
C LEU A 205 -23.47 -62.09 13.02
N THR A 206 -22.54 -61.42 13.69
CA THR A 206 -21.73 -62.04 14.75
C THR A 206 -22.62 -62.55 15.89
N LYS A 207 -23.67 -61.79 16.26
CA LYS A 207 -24.69 -62.23 17.23
C LYS A 207 -25.49 -63.46 16.77
N LYS A 208 -25.85 -63.54 15.48
CA LYS A 208 -26.52 -64.73 14.90
C LYS A 208 -25.58 -65.92 14.71
N ALA A 209 -24.32 -65.69 14.34
CA ALA A 209 -23.26 -66.69 14.20
C ALA A 209 -23.00 -67.39 15.54
N ALA A 210 -22.92 -66.62 16.62
CA ALA A 210 -22.77 -67.14 17.97
C ALA A 210 -23.93 -68.07 18.40
N ARG A 211 -25.11 -67.92 17.78
CA ARG A 211 -26.30 -68.76 18.00
C ARG A 211 -26.44 -69.91 16.99
N ARG A 212 -25.54 -70.04 16.00
CA ARG A 212 -25.58 -71.02 14.89
C ARG A 212 -26.83 -70.98 14.01
N GLU A 213 -27.49 -69.82 13.90
CA GLU A 213 -28.73 -69.62 13.12
C GLU A 213 -28.51 -68.73 11.87
N ILE A 214 -27.44 -68.93 11.11
CA ILE A 214 -27.23 -68.18 9.87
C ILE A 214 -27.95 -68.89 8.71
N THR A 215 -28.88 -68.18 8.08
CA THR A 215 -29.62 -68.69 6.91
C THR A 215 -29.06 -68.13 5.60
N VAL A 216 -29.27 -68.84 4.48
CA VAL A 216 -28.89 -68.38 3.13
C VAL A 216 -29.61 -67.08 2.75
N GLU A 217 -30.81 -66.86 3.28
CA GLU A 217 -31.57 -65.62 3.10
C GLU A 217 -30.92 -64.42 3.81
N ASP A 218 -30.34 -64.64 5.00
CA ASP A 218 -29.57 -63.60 5.69
C ASP A 218 -28.33 -63.19 4.87
N ILE A 219 -27.62 -64.15 4.25
CA ILE A 219 -26.46 -63.91 3.39
C ILE A 219 -26.84 -63.12 2.13
N ASN A 220 -27.97 -63.47 1.50
CA ASN A 220 -28.46 -62.77 0.31
C ASN A 220 -28.94 -61.35 0.64
N ARG A 221 -29.53 -61.14 1.82
CA ARG A 221 -29.96 -59.81 2.29
C ARG A 221 -28.79 -58.84 2.45
N ILE A 222 -27.62 -59.33 2.87
CA ILE A 222 -26.39 -58.55 3.02
C ILE A 222 -25.78 -58.25 1.64
N ARG A 223 -25.68 -59.25 0.77
CA ARG A 223 -25.20 -59.03 -0.60
C ARG A 223 -25.96 -57.93 -1.30
N GLU A 224 -27.29 -57.92 -1.18
CA GLU A 224 -28.12 -56.89 -1.79
C GLU A 224 -28.07 -55.54 -1.08
N ARG A 225 -28.15 -55.49 0.27
CA ARG A 225 -28.28 -54.22 1.00
C ARG A 225 -26.98 -53.48 1.26
N THR A 226 -25.87 -54.19 1.49
CA THR A 226 -24.58 -53.58 1.82
C THR A 226 -23.64 -53.52 0.62
N PHE A 227 -23.71 -54.49 -0.30
CA PHE A 227 -22.82 -54.54 -1.47
C PHE A 227 -23.50 -54.31 -2.81
N GLY A 228 -24.85 -54.26 -2.87
CA GLY A 228 -25.60 -54.12 -4.12
C GLY A 228 -25.39 -55.29 -5.09
N LEU A 229 -24.94 -56.44 -4.59
CA LEU A 229 -24.66 -57.64 -5.37
C LEU A 229 -25.92 -58.51 -5.49
N PRO A 230 -26.12 -59.19 -6.63
CA PRO A 230 -27.26 -60.08 -6.80
C PRO A 230 -27.21 -61.28 -5.82
N PRO A 231 -28.38 -61.85 -5.47
CA PRO A 231 -28.49 -62.94 -4.52
C PRO A 231 -27.82 -64.20 -5.08
N VAL A 232 -27.22 -65.00 -4.20
CA VAL A 232 -26.69 -66.32 -4.56
C VAL A 232 -27.87 -67.27 -4.71
N ALA A 233 -27.99 -67.89 -5.88
CA ALA A 233 -28.95 -68.96 -6.09
C ALA A 233 -28.66 -70.10 -5.11
N LYS A 234 -29.72 -70.65 -4.49
CA LYS A 234 -29.63 -71.89 -3.70
C LYS A 234 -29.16 -73.00 -4.64
N GLY A 235 -27.87 -73.33 -4.61
CA GLY A 235 -27.29 -74.44 -5.35
C GLY A 235 -27.03 -75.61 -4.42
N ALA A 236 -27.78 -76.70 -4.65
CA ALA A 236 -27.62 -78.10 -4.22
C ALA A 236 -27.35 -78.39 -2.73
#